data_AF-A0A971G243-F1
#
_entry.id   AF-A0A971G243-F1
#
_cell.length_a   1.000
_cell.length_b   1.000
_cell.length_c   1.000
_cell.angle_alpha   90.00
_cell.angle_beta   90.00
_cell.angle_gamma   90.00
#
_symmetry.space_group_name_H-M   'P 1'
#
loop_
_entity.id
_entity.type
_entity.pdbx_description
1 polymer ?
#
loop_
_entity_poly.entity_id
_entity_poly.type
_entity_poly.pdbx_seq_one_letter_code
_entity_poly.pdbx_strand_id
1 'polypeptide(L)'
;MTATRPRRRAHRGSALLAAVLLLGAVACSGDDGTDAASGDDGGTTTTAATLVEPERFEGETADFYVVPDPLPPGEPGDLIRVQELESGTDEVTLRIMYHSIDGAGRDRAVTGIATYPTAEPPEGGWPVVSTANGTVGLAGQCALSRHGSP
;
A
#
# COMPACT_ATOMS: atom_id res chain seq x y z
N MET A 1 -54.47 -34.79 1.35
CA MET A 1 -54.89 -33.38 1.52
C MET A 1 -54.26 -32.58 0.40
N THR A 2 -55.11 -31.97 -0.42
CA THR A 2 -54.80 -31.40 -1.74
C THR A 2 -55.17 -29.92 -1.69
N ALA A 3 -54.27 -29.01 -2.06
CA ALA A 3 -54.55 -27.58 -2.25
C ALA A 3 -53.71 -27.09 -3.44
N THR A 4 -54.24 -27.03 -4.67
CA THR A 4 -55.04 -25.95 -5.31
C THR A 4 -54.26 -24.64 -5.52
N ARG A 5 -53.84 -24.39 -6.78
CA ARG A 5 -53.28 -23.13 -7.32
C ARG A 5 -54.40 -22.14 -7.72
N PRO A 6 -54.16 -20.82 -7.71
CA PRO A 6 -54.08 -20.03 -8.98
C PRO A 6 -53.02 -18.89 -8.92
N ARG A 7 -52.16 -18.66 -9.93
CA ARG A 7 -52.24 -17.86 -11.18
C ARG A 7 -52.53 -16.33 -11.09
N ARG A 8 -51.45 -15.56 -11.30
CA ARG A 8 -51.23 -14.37 -12.19
C ARG A 8 -51.86 -12.99 -11.88
N ARG A 9 -50.99 -11.96 -11.88
CA ARG A 9 -51.05 -10.65 -12.60
C ARG A 9 -49.63 -10.05 -12.54
N ALA A 10 -48.86 -9.77 -13.59
CA ALA A 10 -49.05 -9.04 -14.85
C ALA A 10 -49.30 -7.53 -14.67
N HIS A 11 -48.21 -6.77 -14.54
CA HIS A 11 -48.05 -5.35 -14.94
C HIS A 11 -46.66 -5.31 -15.60
N ARG A 12 -46.44 -5.18 -16.92
CA ARG A 12 -46.93 -4.23 -17.94
C ARG A 12 -46.82 -2.78 -17.48
N GLY A 13 -45.67 -2.18 -17.80
CA GLY A 13 -45.40 -0.76 -17.77
C GLY A 13 -44.16 -0.48 -18.62
N SER A 14 -44.39 -0.36 -19.93
CA SER A 14 -43.41 0.10 -20.92
C SER A 14 -43.34 1.64 -20.93
N ALA A 15 -42.21 2.13 -21.48
CA ALA A 15 -41.98 3.41 -22.17
C ALA A 15 -41.21 4.48 -21.38
N LEU A 16 -40.32 5.30 -21.95
CA LEU A 16 -39.64 5.43 -23.26
C LEU A 16 -38.55 6.54 -23.04
N LEU A 17 -37.42 6.43 -23.75
CA LEU A 17 -36.47 7.45 -24.24
C LEU A 17 -36.01 8.63 -23.35
N ALA A 18 -34.67 8.80 -23.27
CA ALA A 18 -33.98 9.88 -23.98
C ALA A 18 -32.47 9.59 -24.10
N ALA A 19 -32.00 9.48 -25.35
CA ALA A 19 -30.58 9.48 -25.69
C ALA A 19 -30.10 10.93 -25.81
N VAL A 20 -28.90 11.22 -25.30
CA VAL A 20 -28.12 12.40 -25.72
C VAL A 20 -26.74 11.90 -26.15
N LEU A 21 -26.58 11.82 -27.46
CA LEU A 21 -25.30 11.75 -28.17
C LEU A 21 -24.62 13.11 -28.07
N LEU A 22 -23.39 13.15 -27.58
CA LEU A 22 -22.45 14.23 -27.90
C LEU A 22 -21.24 13.62 -28.61
N LEU A 23 -21.23 13.78 -29.93
CA LEU A 23 -20.04 13.65 -30.77
C LEU A 23 -19.09 14.80 -30.42
N GLY A 24 -17.86 14.47 -30.08
CA GLY A 24 -16.73 15.40 -30.08
C GLY A 24 -15.51 14.68 -30.64
N ALA A 25 -15.33 14.75 -31.96
CA ALA A 25 -14.09 14.36 -32.61
C ALA A 25 -13.06 15.49 -32.43
N VAL A 26 -11.97 15.21 -31.72
CA VAL A 26 -10.73 15.98 -31.80
C VAL A 26 -9.67 15.05 -32.37
N ALA A 27 -9.30 15.33 -33.61
CA ALA A 27 -8.13 14.79 -34.28
C ALA A 27 -6.98 15.82 -34.20
N CYS A 28 -5.80 15.38 -34.67
CA CYS A 28 -4.49 16.05 -34.72
C CYS A 28 -3.64 15.84 -33.47
N SER A 29 -2.34 15.58 -33.49
CA SER A 29 -1.34 15.17 -34.49
C SER A 29 -0.08 14.86 -33.66
N GLY A 30 0.79 13.95 -34.12
CA GLY A 30 2.11 13.75 -33.49
C GLY A 30 3.09 14.88 -33.80
N ASP A 31 4.08 15.06 -32.92
CA ASP A 31 5.42 15.56 -33.23
C ASP A 31 6.40 15.12 -32.13
N ASP A 32 7.60 14.72 -32.55
CA ASP A 32 8.77 14.38 -31.75
C ASP A 32 9.35 15.61 -31.03
N GLY A 33 9.88 15.45 -29.82
CA GLY A 33 10.57 16.57 -29.15
C GLY A 33 11.11 16.30 -27.76
N THR A 34 12.37 15.87 -27.72
CA THR A 34 13.47 16.34 -26.83
C THR A 34 13.30 16.47 -25.31
N ASP A 35 14.30 15.92 -24.63
CA ASP A 35 14.65 16.02 -23.22
C ASP A 35 14.50 17.41 -22.61
N ALA A 36 13.87 17.46 -21.44
CA ALA A 36 14.15 18.46 -20.42
C ALA A 36 14.05 17.80 -19.04
N ALA A 37 15.22 17.42 -18.50
CA ALA A 37 15.40 17.22 -17.08
C ALA A 37 14.91 18.48 -16.35
N SER A 38 13.91 18.33 -15.50
CA SER A 38 13.59 19.30 -14.47
C SER A 38 13.87 18.62 -13.14
N GLY A 39 14.99 18.98 -12.54
CA GLY A 39 15.28 18.67 -11.16
C GLY A 39 14.24 19.38 -10.30
N ASP A 40 13.40 18.58 -9.66
CA ASP A 40 12.60 19.01 -8.53
C ASP A 40 13.47 18.80 -7.29
N ASP A 41 14.09 19.88 -6.80
CA ASP A 41 14.66 19.92 -5.45
C ASP A 41 13.49 19.93 -4.46
N GLY A 42 12.91 18.75 -4.26
CA GLY A 42 11.92 18.48 -3.23
C GLY A 42 12.56 18.67 -1.87
N GLY A 43 12.50 19.90 -1.35
CA GLY A 43 12.92 20.23 0.01
C GLY A 43 12.14 19.42 1.03
N THR A 44 12.74 18.35 1.53
CA THR A 44 12.20 17.54 2.63
C THR A 44 12.04 18.42 3.86
N THR A 45 10.79 18.82 4.14
CA THR A 45 10.42 19.40 5.43
C THR A 45 10.30 18.25 6.44
N THR A 46 11.38 17.98 7.19
CA THR A 46 11.34 17.03 8.31
C THR A 46 10.48 17.64 9.43
N THR A 47 9.18 17.35 9.38
CA THR A 47 8.31 17.52 10.56
C THR A 47 8.69 16.40 11.52
N ALA A 48 9.26 16.76 12.67
CA ALA A 48 9.58 15.80 13.71
C ALA A 48 8.27 15.27 14.33
N ALA A 49 7.83 14.09 13.88
CA ALA A 49 6.72 13.35 14.47
C ALA A 49 7.06 12.98 15.92
N THR A 50 6.04 12.97 16.79
CA THR A 50 6.18 12.39 18.13
C THR A 50 6.15 10.88 17.97
N LEU A 51 7.32 10.28 17.73
CA LEU A 51 7.43 8.85 17.47
C LEU A 51 7.10 8.08 18.76
N VAL A 52 6.02 7.31 18.73
CA VAL A 52 5.86 6.17 19.64
C VAL A 52 6.94 5.15 19.26
N GLU A 53 7.72 4.69 20.23
CA GLU A 53 8.75 3.68 19.94
C GLU A 53 8.08 2.39 19.45
N PRO A 54 8.49 1.84 18.29
CA PRO A 54 7.86 0.63 17.77
C PRO A 54 8.16 -0.58 18.63
N GLU A 55 7.21 -1.51 18.69
CA GLU A 55 7.40 -2.79 19.36
C GLU A 55 8.53 -3.58 18.68
N ARG A 56 9.57 -3.95 19.43
CA ARG A 56 10.54 -4.96 18.96
C ARG A 56 9.98 -6.35 19.17
N PHE A 57 9.89 -7.12 18.10
CA PHE A 57 9.21 -8.40 18.07
C PHE A 57 10.18 -9.56 17.87
N GLU A 58 10.30 -10.38 18.91
CA GLU A 58 11.20 -11.53 18.99
C GLU A 58 10.48 -12.88 18.79
N GLY A 59 9.18 -12.84 18.48
CA GLY A 59 8.32 -14.03 18.37
C GLY A 59 8.38 -14.72 17.00
N GLU A 60 7.51 -15.72 16.83
CA GLU A 60 7.39 -16.46 15.57
C GLU A 60 6.94 -15.57 14.42
N THR A 61 7.44 -15.85 13.21
CA THR A 61 7.09 -15.07 12.00
C THR A 61 5.59 -14.98 11.78
N ALA A 62 4.80 -16.01 12.09
CA ALA A 62 3.35 -15.99 11.91
C ALA A 62 2.68 -14.94 12.81
N ASP A 63 3.14 -14.82 14.05
CA ASP A 63 2.59 -13.92 15.07
C ASP A 63 2.90 -12.45 14.77
N PHE A 64 4.02 -12.18 14.07
CA PHE A 64 4.34 -10.84 13.59
C PHE A 64 3.18 -10.23 12.77
N TYR A 65 2.49 -11.04 11.97
CA TYR A 65 1.38 -10.60 11.11
C TYR A 65 0.03 -10.47 11.80
N VAL A 66 -0.05 -10.80 13.10
CA VAL A 66 -1.24 -10.53 13.89
C VAL A 66 -1.26 -9.03 14.19
N VAL A 67 -2.15 -8.33 13.50
CA VAL A 67 -2.34 -6.88 13.62
C VAL A 67 -2.95 -6.58 15.01
N PRO A 68 -2.37 -5.64 15.79
CA PRO A 68 -2.99 -5.19 17.04
C PRO A 68 -4.42 -4.66 16.83
N ASP A 69 -5.33 -5.01 17.73
CA ASP A 69 -6.70 -4.50 17.75
C ASP A 69 -7.06 -4.03 19.18
N PRO A 70 -7.25 -2.71 19.41
CA PRO A 70 -7.16 -1.63 18.41
C PRO A 70 -5.72 -1.39 17.95
N LEU A 71 -5.56 -0.73 16.79
CA LEU A 71 -4.26 -0.21 16.38
C LEU A 71 -3.75 0.81 17.41
N PRO A 72 -2.44 0.80 17.73
CA PRO A 72 -1.86 1.87 18.52
C PRO A 72 -2.02 3.21 17.78
N PRO A 73 -2.01 4.34 18.50
CA PRO A 73 -2.05 5.65 17.85
C PRO A 73 -0.78 5.88 17.03
N GLY A 74 -0.93 6.42 15.81
CA GLY A 74 0.17 6.77 14.92
C GLY A 74 -0.31 7.50 13.66
N GLU A 75 0.61 8.17 12.98
CA GLU A 75 0.41 8.80 11.67
C GLU A 75 0.85 7.88 10.54
N PRO A 76 0.39 8.08 9.29
CA PRO A 76 0.86 7.28 8.16
C PRO A 76 2.38 7.32 8.02
N GLY A 77 3.02 6.14 8.01
CA GLY A 77 4.46 5.97 8.01
C GLY A 77 5.05 5.60 9.38
N ASP A 78 4.34 5.84 10.48
CA ASP A 78 4.83 5.48 11.80
C ASP A 78 4.95 3.96 11.97
N LEU A 79 6.04 3.53 12.60
CA LEU A 79 6.30 2.13 12.87
C LEU A 79 5.45 1.65 14.05
N ILE A 80 4.79 0.51 13.85
CA ILE A 80 4.03 -0.21 14.87
C ILE A 80 4.92 -1.28 15.51
N ARG A 81 5.62 -2.05 14.66
CA ARG A 81 6.41 -3.22 15.08
C ARG A 81 7.59 -3.44 14.16
N VAL A 82 8.72 -3.89 14.71
CA VAL A 82 9.94 -4.22 13.99
C VAL A 82 10.42 -5.60 14.42
N GLN A 83 10.85 -6.42 13.47
CA GLN A 83 11.50 -7.71 13.71
C GLN A 83 12.76 -7.78 12.87
N GLU A 84 13.90 -8.07 13.51
CA GLU A 84 15.13 -8.36 12.79
C GLU A 84 15.01 -9.73 12.10
N LEU A 85 15.32 -9.77 10.80
CA LEU A 85 15.35 -11.02 10.03
C LEU A 85 16.77 -11.55 9.89
N GLU A 86 17.71 -10.63 9.61
CA GLU A 86 19.10 -10.97 9.40
C GLU A 86 19.99 -9.79 9.82
N SER A 87 21.11 -10.11 10.47
CA SER A 87 22.20 -9.19 10.77
C SER A 87 23.47 -9.71 10.11
N GLY A 88 23.86 -9.06 9.02
CA GLY A 88 25.13 -9.29 8.34
C GLY A 88 26.25 -8.44 8.91
N THR A 89 27.46 -8.58 8.35
CA THR A 89 28.61 -7.75 8.74
C THR A 89 28.39 -6.27 8.36
N ASP A 90 27.83 -6.03 7.17
CA ASP A 90 27.75 -4.70 6.56
C ASP A 90 26.30 -4.18 6.43
N GLU A 91 25.29 -4.98 6.77
CA GLU A 91 23.88 -4.62 6.65
C GLU A 91 22.99 -5.36 7.67
N VAL A 92 21.83 -4.77 7.95
CA VAL A 92 20.77 -5.39 8.77
C VAL A 92 19.47 -5.34 7.97
N THR A 93 18.75 -6.46 7.95
CA THR A 93 17.45 -6.59 7.30
C THR A 93 16.36 -6.75 8.35
N LEU A 94 15.36 -5.89 8.25
CA LEU A 94 14.21 -5.81 9.15
C LEU A 94 12.92 -6.14 8.40
N ARG A 95 12.03 -6.83 9.09
CA ARG A 95 10.60 -6.83 8.79
C ARG A 95 9.94 -5.74 9.63
N ILE A 96 9.11 -4.92 9.00
CA ILE A 96 8.42 -3.82 9.65
C ILE A 96 6.90 -3.94 9.47
N MET A 97 6.15 -3.46 10.46
CA MET A 97 4.72 -3.17 10.39
C MET A 97 4.54 -1.69 10.68
N TYR A 98 3.79 -0.97 9.85
CA TYR A 98 3.65 0.47 9.92
C TYR A 98 2.23 0.92 9.56
N HIS A 99 1.89 2.14 10.00
CA HIS A 99 0.63 2.80 9.68
C HIS A 99 0.57 3.21 8.21
N SER A 100 -0.56 2.95 7.56
CA SER A 100 -0.83 3.35 6.17
C SER A 100 -2.30 3.70 5.99
N ILE A 101 -2.64 4.28 4.84
CA ILE A 101 -4.01 4.68 4.53
C ILE A 101 -4.50 3.86 3.34
N ASP A 102 -5.63 3.17 3.51
CA ASP A 102 -6.26 2.45 2.39
C ASP A 102 -7.01 3.39 1.44
N GLY A 103 -7.47 2.86 0.30
CA GLY A 103 -8.20 3.63 -0.70
C GLY A 103 -9.54 4.23 -0.22
N ALA A 104 -10.01 3.87 0.99
CA ALA A 104 -11.17 4.46 1.62
C ALA A 104 -10.81 5.47 2.73
N GLY A 105 -9.52 5.81 2.88
CA GLY A 105 -9.05 6.79 3.87
C GLY A 105 -8.93 6.24 5.29
N ARG A 106 -8.92 4.91 5.48
CA ARG A 106 -8.82 4.30 6.82
C ARG A 106 -7.39 3.92 7.15
N ASP A 107 -7.02 4.09 8.42
CA ASP A 107 -5.76 3.59 8.95
C ASP A 107 -5.68 2.05 8.88
N ARG A 108 -4.55 1.55 8.40
CA ARG A 108 -4.25 0.13 8.20
C ARG A 108 -2.79 -0.15 8.54
N ALA A 109 -2.57 -1.20 9.31
CA ALA A 109 -1.25 -1.80 9.40
C ALA A 109 -0.86 -2.47 8.07
N VAL A 110 0.31 -2.10 7.53
CA VAL A 110 0.93 -2.71 6.36
C VAL A 110 2.31 -3.23 6.76
N THR A 111 2.79 -4.30 6.12
CA THR A 111 4.12 -4.86 6.38
C THR A 111 5.07 -4.68 5.21
N GLY A 112 6.37 -4.52 5.50
CA GLY A 112 7.43 -4.42 4.50
C GLY A 112 8.74 -5.02 4.97
N ILE A 113 9.74 -5.01 4.09
CA ILE A 113 11.14 -5.32 4.40
C ILE A 113 11.94 -4.04 4.22
N ALA A 114 12.87 -3.78 5.13
CA ALA A 114 13.83 -2.68 5.03
C ALA A 114 15.22 -3.22 5.35
N THR A 115 16.20 -2.90 4.49
CA THR A 115 17.60 -3.25 4.70
C THR A 115 18.40 -1.97 4.76
N TYR A 116 19.29 -1.85 5.75
CA TYR A 116 20.14 -0.68 5.91
C TYR A 116 21.59 -1.10 6.15
N PRO A 117 22.57 -0.34 5.62
CA PRO A 117 23.98 -0.61 5.87
C PRO A 117 24.37 -0.25 7.31
N THR A 118 25.30 -1.00 7.90
CA THR A 118 25.84 -0.76 9.25
C THR A 118 27.02 0.21 9.25
N ALA A 119 27.53 0.57 8.08
CA ALA A 119 28.62 1.54 7.92
C ALA A 119 28.18 2.97 8.27
N GLU A 120 29.17 3.82 8.60
CA GLU A 120 28.93 5.24 8.88
C GLU A 120 28.26 5.92 7.68
N PRO A 121 27.13 6.64 7.88
CA PRO A 121 26.45 7.32 6.80
C PRO A 121 27.34 8.40 6.15
N PRO A 122 27.25 8.59 4.82
CA PRO A 122 27.93 9.69 4.15
C PRO A 122 27.34 11.06 4.55
N GLU A 123 28.04 12.15 4.22
CA GLU A 123 27.50 13.50 4.36
C GLU A 123 26.18 13.62 3.57
N GLY A 124 25.09 13.97 4.25
CA GLY A 124 23.74 13.98 3.68
C GLY A 124 22.93 12.69 3.85
N GLY A 125 23.50 11.63 4.43
CA GLY A 125 22.82 10.37 4.74
C GLY A 125 22.76 9.39 3.57
N TRP A 126 22.26 8.19 3.83
CA TRP A 126 22.09 7.17 2.80
C TRP A 126 20.95 7.53 1.83
N PRO A 127 21.12 7.31 0.52
CA PRO A 127 19.99 7.38 -0.40
C PRO A 127 18.97 6.29 -0.06
N VAL A 128 17.68 6.63 -0.18
CA VAL A 128 16.59 5.67 0.02
C VAL A 128 16.12 5.16 -1.33
N VAL A 129 16.12 3.84 -1.50
CA VAL A 129 15.58 3.17 -2.69
C VAL A 129 14.32 2.43 -2.28
N SER A 130 13.21 2.70 -2.97
CA SER A 130 11.95 1.98 -2.80
C SER A 130 11.66 1.17 -4.05
N THR A 131 11.50 -0.15 -3.88
CA THR A 131 11.18 -1.08 -4.96
C THR A 131 9.73 -1.51 -4.84
N ALA A 132 8.98 -1.33 -5.93
CA ALA A 132 7.62 -1.87 -6.05
C ALA A 132 7.68 -3.22 -6.75
N ASN A 133 7.13 -4.24 -6.10
CA ASN A 133 6.98 -5.55 -6.74
C ASN A 133 5.88 -5.55 -7.80
N GLY A 134 6.01 -6.47 -8.77
CA GLY A 134 4.91 -6.81 -9.67
C GLY A 134 3.76 -7.50 -8.93
N THR A 135 2.79 -8.03 -9.68
CA THR A 135 1.65 -8.75 -9.09
C THR A 135 2.09 -10.08 -8.46
N VAL A 136 2.02 -10.19 -7.12
CA VAL A 136 2.39 -11.40 -6.36
C VAL A 136 1.20 -12.23 -5.88
N GLY A 137 -0.01 -11.65 -5.91
CA GLY A 137 -1.26 -12.28 -5.44
C GLY A 137 -2.07 -11.38 -4.52
N LEU A 138 -3.27 -11.81 -4.12
CA LEU A 138 -4.19 -11.03 -3.28
C LEU A 138 -4.26 -11.49 -1.82
N ALA A 139 -3.78 -12.69 -1.53
CA ALA A 139 -3.93 -13.30 -0.21
C ALA A 139 -2.72 -12.98 0.68
N GLY A 140 -2.91 -13.01 1.99
CA GLY A 140 -1.88 -12.62 2.95
C GLY A 140 -0.58 -13.42 2.80
N GLN A 141 -0.65 -14.71 2.45
CA GLN A 141 0.53 -15.54 2.21
C GLN A 141 1.36 -15.12 1.00
N CYS A 142 0.81 -14.31 0.09
CA CYS A 142 1.52 -13.82 -1.08
C CYS A 142 2.41 -12.60 -0.76
N ALA A 143 2.30 -12.02 0.44
CA ALA A 143 3.08 -10.85 0.83
C ALA A 143 4.59 -11.16 0.80
N LEU A 144 5.39 -10.34 0.12
CA LEU A 144 6.84 -10.55 0.00
C LEU A 144 7.56 -10.53 1.36
N SER A 145 7.09 -9.70 2.28
CA SER A 145 7.61 -9.63 3.66
C SER A 145 7.60 -10.97 4.40
N ARG A 146 6.74 -11.92 4.00
CA ARG A 146 6.67 -13.27 4.58
C ARG A 146 7.82 -14.18 4.18
N HIS A 147 8.44 -13.93 3.04
CA HIS A 147 9.46 -14.80 2.46
C HIS A 147 10.87 -14.28 2.71
N GLY A 148 11.02 -13.06 3.24
CA GLY A 148 12.28 -12.54 3.79
C GLY A 148 13.38 -12.25 2.78
N SER A 149 13.11 -12.36 1.48
CA SER A 149 14.05 -11.99 0.42
C SER A 149 13.55 -10.72 -0.30
N PRO A 150 14.41 -9.70 -0.49
CA PRO A 150 14.07 -8.52 -1.29
C PRO A 150 13.82 -8.85 -2.77
#